data_AF-M7NPL0-F1
#
_entry.id   AF-M7NPL0-F1
#
_cell.length_a   1.000
_cell.length_b   1.000
_cell.length_c   1.000
_cell.angle_alpha   90.00
_cell.angle_beta   90.00
_cell.angle_gamma   90.00
#
_symmetry.space_group_name_H-M   'P 1'
#
loop_
_entity.id
_entity.type
_entity.pdbx_description
1 polymer ?
#
loop_
_entity_poly.entity_id
_entity_poly.type
_entity_poly.pdbx_seq_one_letter_code
_entity_poly.pdbx_strand_id
1 'polypeptide(L)'
;MFARMLFYTFWDNGGGYGSYDDGLDRIRANGYLVEELRAAFARGVARSSRAPRGLPLGLQQIPLYSHATYWRSEVLAALDYGSLEQGKGVNHREGVAWCPQASTDALFVTLDKDETVHNPNTLCKDYAISPRLFHWESQNATSPTSPTSPTSPTGQRYLNRKDHASRITRLALYP
;
A
#
# COMPACT_ATOMS: atom_id res chain seq x y z
N MET A 1 -10.05 9.17 -5.27
CA MET A 1 -9.08 8.07 -5.00
C MET A 1 -8.04 7.90 -6.11
N PHE A 2 -8.42 7.58 -7.36
CA PHE A 2 -7.47 7.45 -8.47
C PHE A 2 -6.57 8.67 -8.69
N ALA A 3 -7.13 9.88 -8.61
CA ALA A 3 -6.37 11.13 -8.73
C ALA A 3 -5.26 11.25 -7.66
N ARG A 4 -5.52 10.79 -6.43
CA ARG A 4 -4.53 10.77 -5.34
C ARG A 4 -3.41 9.79 -5.63
N MET A 5 -3.74 8.59 -6.11
CA MET A 5 -2.74 7.60 -6.53
C MET A 5 -1.86 8.16 -7.64
N LEU A 6 -2.48 8.68 -8.71
CA LEU A 6 -1.76 9.28 -9.83
C LEU A 6 -0.82 10.40 -9.37
N PHE A 7 -1.28 11.26 -8.47
CA PHE A 7 -0.44 12.31 -7.89
C PHE A 7 0.81 11.73 -7.22
N TYR A 8 0.67 10.67 -6.41
CA TYR A 8 1.80 10.02 -5.73
C TYR A 8 2.70 9.18 -6.66
N THR A 9 2.26 8.90 -7.89
CA THR A 9 3.14 8.36 -8.96
C THR A 9 4.20 9.39 -9.37
N PHE A 10 3.86 10.69 -9.37
CA PHE A 10 4.78 11.77 -9.74
C PHE A 10 5.55 12.33 -8.54
N TRP A 11 4.90 12.39 -7.38
CA TRP A 11 5.45 12.98 -6.16
C TRP A 11 5.27 12.03 -4.98
N ASP A 12 6.16 11.05 -4.84
CA ASP A 12 6.10 10.01 -3.82
C ASP A 12 5.99 10.55 -2.38
N ASN A 13 6.61 11.68 -2.11
CA ASN A 13 6.68 12.35 -0.81
C ASN A 13 5.68 13.52 -0.66
N GLY A 14 4.80 13.73 -1.63
CA GLY A 14 3.83 14.83 -1.63
C GLY A 14 4.26 16.10 -2.39
N GLY A 15 5.53 16.22 -2.80
CA GLY A 15 5.99 17.27 -3.71
C GLY A 15 5.91 18.72 -3.18
N GLY A 16 5.56 18.92 -1.91
CA GLY A 16 5.38 20.24 -1.30
C GLY A 16 4.08 20.96 -1.68
N TYR A 17 3.11 20.27 -2.29
CA TYR A 17 1.84 20.84 -2.69
C TYR A 17 0.86 20.98 -1.51
N GLY A 18 0.05 22.04 -1.53
CA GLY A 18 -1.02 22.25 -0.55
C GLY A 18 -2.27 21.42 -0.84
N SER A 19 -2.51 21.08 -2.11
CA SER A 19 -3.60 20.23 -2.55
C SER A 19 -3.18 19.30 -3.70
N TYR A 20 -3.98 18.26 -3.95
CA TYR A 20 -3.77 17.39 -5.11
C TYR A 20 -3.99 18.12 -6.43
N ASP A 21 -4.94 19.06 -6.46
CA ASP A 21 -5.26 19.81 -7.67
C ASP A 21 -4.10 20.69 -8.09
N ASP A 22 -3.37 21.32 -7.16
CA ASP A 22 -2.18 22.14 -7.49
C ASP A 22 -1.11 21.34 -8.25
N GLY A 23 -0.85 20.10 -7.82
CA GLY A 23 0.09 19.22 -8.51
C GLY A 23 -0.45 18.71 -9.83
N LEU A 24 -1.72 18.29 -9.88
CA LEU A 24 -2.31 17.79 -11.12
C LEU A 24 -2.45 18.90 -12.17
N ASP A 25 -2.71 20.14 -11.77
CA ASP A 25 -2.73 21.31 -12.65
C ASP A 25 -1.34 21.62 -13.21
N ARG A 26 -0.27 21.37 -12.43
CA ARG A 26 1.10 21.44 -12.94
C ARG A 26 1.36 20.46 -14.09
N ILE A 27 0.79 19.25 -14.01
CA ILE A 27 0.86 18.27 -15.11
C ILE A 27 0.04 18.76 -16.31
N ARG A 28 -1.20 19.20 -16.07
CA ARG A 28 -2.13 19.66 -17.10
C ARG A 28 -1.62 20.89 -17.86
N ALA A 29 -0.87 21.76 -17.20
CA ALA A 29 -0.24 22.92 -17.81
C ALA A 29 0.79 22.54 -18.89
N ASN A 30 1.30 21.31 -18.89
CA ASN A 30 2.19 20.80 -19.91
C ASN A 30 1.42 19.85 -20.87
N GLY A 31 0.88 20.43 -21.93
CA GLY A 31 0.10 19.67 -22.93
C GLY A 31 0.87 18.52 -23.58
N TYR A 32 2.19 18.66 -23.78
CA TYR A 32 3.03 17.60 -24.33
C TYR A 32 3.10 16.39 -23.38
N LEU A 33 3.33 16.64 -22.09
CA LEU A 33 3.34 15.59 -21.07
C LEU A 33 1.99 14.86 -21.00
N VAL A 34 0.88 15.59 -21.06
CA VAL A 34 -0.47 14.99 -21.05
C VAL A 34 -0.67 14.04 -22.24
N GLU A 35 -0.25 14.44 -23.43
CA GLU A 35 -0.34 13.60 -24.63
C GLU A 35 0.55 12.36 -24.53
N GLU A 36 1.77 12.50 -24.02
CA GLU A 36 2.66 11.36 -23.77
C GLU A 36 2.07 10.38 -22.75
N LEU A 37 1.52 10.88 -21.64
CA LEU A 37 0.87 10.06 -20.62
C LEU A 37 -0.35 9.31 -21.17
N ARG A 38 -1.19 9.99 -21.97
CA ARG A 38 -2.33 9.35 -22.65
C ARG A 38 -1.86 8.22 -23.58
N ALA A 39 -0.84 8.47 -24.38
CA ALA A 39 -0.27 7.46 -25.27
C ALA A 39 0.32 6.27 -24.49
N ALA A 40 1.05 6.54 -23.41
CA ALA A 40 1.61 5.51 -22.54
C ALA A 40 0.52 4.64 -21.89
N PHE A 41 -0.53 5.26 -21.35
CA PHE A 41 -1.65 4.54 -20.75
C PHE A 41 -2.44 3.72 -21.79
N ALA A 42 -2.71 4.27 -22.97
CA ALA A 42 -3.40 3.55 -24.04
C ALA A 42 -2.62 2.28 -24.45
N ARG A 43 -1.29 2.38 -24.58
CA ARG A 43 -0.43 1.22 -24.85
C ARG A 43 -0.42 0.21 -23.70
N GLY A 44 -0.37 0.69 -22.46
CA GLY A 44 -0.42 -0.16 -21.26
C GLY A 44 -1.71 -0.98 -21.19
N VAL A 45 -2.86 -0.33 -21.42
CA VAL A 45 -4.17 -0.99 -21.46
C VAL A 45 -4.24 -1.99 -22.62
N ALA A 46 -3.79 -1.61 -23.82
CA ALA A 46 -3.80 -2.50 -24.99
C ALA A 46 -2.93 -3.75 -24.82
N ARG A 47 -1.81 -3.65 -24.08
CA ARG A 47 -0.91 -4.77 -23.79
C ARG A 47 -1.45 -5.68 -22.68
N SER A 48 -2.34 -5.18 -21.83
CA SER A 48 -2.90 -5.97 -20.73
C SER A 48 -3.97 -6.94 -21.25
N SER A 49 -3.62 -8.22 -21.39
CA SER A 49 -4.54 -9.28 -21.81
C SER A 49 -5.51 -9.73 -20.70
N ARG A 50 -5.36 -9.22 -19.47
CA ARG A 50 -6.20 -9.58 -18.33
C ARG A 50 -6.79 -8.33 -17.67
N ALA A 51 -8.10 -8.37 -17.45
CA ALA A 51 -8.76 -7.40 -16.60
C ALA A 51 -8.26 -7.57 -15.15
N PRO A 52 -7.76 -6.50 -14.50
CA PRO A 52 -7.41 -6.54 -13.09
C PRO A 52 -8.66 -6.88 -12.27
N ARG A 53 -8.53 -7.75 -11.26
CA ARG A 53 -9.64 -8.05 -10.34
C ARG A 53 -9.52 -7.18 -9.12
N GLY A 54 -10.62 -6.52 -8.73
CA GLY A 54 -10.67 -5.73 -7.50
C GLY A 54 -10.38 -6.60 -6.27
N LEU A 55 -9.91 -5.96 -5.19
CA LEU A 55 -9.63 -6.67 -3.95
C LEU A 55 -10.93 -7.25 -3.34
N PRO A 56 -10.89 -8.48 -2.79
CA PRO A 56 -12.05 -9.10 -2.15
C PRO A 56 -12.30 -8.49 -0.75
N LEU A 57 -13.26 -9.07 -0.02
CA LEU A 57 -13.50 -8.80 1.42
C LEU A 57 -13.89 -7.35 1.74
N GLY A 58 -14.70 -6.70 0.90
CA GLY A 58 -15.23 -5.36 1.18
C GLY A 58 -14.28 -4.22 0.80
N LEU A 59 -13.23 -4.51 0.02
CA LEU A 59 -12.29 -3.54 -0.53
C LEU A 59 -12.54 -3.27 -2.03
N GLN A 60 -13.68 -3.71 -2.58
CA GLN A 60 -14.00 -3.55 -4.00
C GLN A 60 -14.10 -2.09 -4.44
N GLN A 61 -14.45 -1.19 -3.52
CA GLN A 61 -14.49 0.26 -3.76
C GLN A 61 -13.10 0.92 -3.76
N ILE A 62 -12.06 0.19 -3.36
CA ILE A 62 -10.69 0.68 -3.34
C ILE A 62 -10.04 0.39 -4.70
N PRO A 63 -9.39 1.38 -5.35
CA PRO A 63 -8.78 1.26 -6.69
C PRO A 63 -7.48 0.43 -6.70
N LEU A 64 -7.40 -0.57 -5.83
CA LEU A 64 -6.33 -1.56 -5.80
C LEU A 64 -6.84 -2.85 -6.43
N TYR A 65 -6.01 -3.43 -7.28
CA TYR A 65 -6.33 -4.63 -8.02
C TYR A 65 -5.30 -5.72 -7.74
N SER A 66 -5.77 -6.96 -7.68
CA SER A 66 -4.88 -8.12 -7.55
C SER A 66 -3.98 -8.23 -8.78
N HIS A 67 -2.72 -8.60 -8.57
CA HIS A 67 -1.70 -8.77 -9.62
C HIS A 67 -1.36 -7.48 -10.41
N ALA A 68 -1.62 -6.31 -9.83
CA ALA A 68 -1.10 -5.05 -10.34
C ALA A 68 0.11 -4.58 -9.52
N THR A 69 0.95 -3.75 -10.14
CA THR A 69 2.13 -3.15 -9.51
C THR A 69 1.77 -1.76 -9.03
N TYR A 70 2.16 -1.45 -7.79
CA TYR A 70 1.95 -0.15 -7.17
C TYR A 70 3.18 0.27 -6.40
N TRP A 71 3.42 1.57 -6.37
CA TRP A 71 4.29 2.19 -5.39
C TRP A 71 3.62 2.15 -4.01
N ARG A 72 4.44 2.11 -2.96
CA ARG A 72 3.93 2.13 -1.58
C ARG A 72 3.06 3.37 -1.32
N SER A 73 3.48 4.54 -1.81
CA SER A 73 2.73 5.79 -1.70
C SER A 73 1.33 5.70 -2.34
N GLU A 74 1.22 5.08 -3.52
CA GLU A 74 -0.06 4.86 -4.22
C GLU A 74 -1.01 3.99 -3.40
N VAL A 75 -0.50 2.89 -2.84
CA VAL A 75 -1.28 2.00 -1.97
C VAL A 75 -1.81 2.77 -0.77
N LEU A 76 -0.94 3.49 -0.07
CA LEU A 76 -1.29 4.19 1.16
C LEU A 76 -2.30 5.31 0.89
N ALA A 77 -2.17 6.01 -0.24
CA ALA A 77 -3.14 6.99 -0.69
C ALA A 77 -4.50 6.34 -1.05
N ALA A 78 -4.49 5.15 -1.65
CA ALA A 78 -5.71 4.41 -1.97
C ALA A 78 -6.45 3.91 -0.72
N LEU A 79 -5.71 3.56 0.33
CA LEU A 79 -6.27 3.10 1.61
C LEU A 79 -6.59 4.24 2.59
N ASP A 80 -6.42 5.50 2.16
CA ASP A 80 -6.60 6.70 2.99
C ASP A 80 -5.74 6.69 4.26
N TYR A 81 -4.54 6.10 4.19
CA TYR A 81 -3.57 6.10 5.29
C TYR A 81 -3.10 7.52 5.63
N GLY A 82 -2.92 8.34 4.60
CA GLY A 82 -2.55 9.75 4.70
C GLY A 82 -3.00 10.50 3.46
N SER A 83 -3.16 11.81 3.59
CA SER A 83 -3.53 12.69 2.49
C SER A 83 -2.99 14.10 2.69
N LEU A 84 -2.78 14.84 1.59
CA LEU A 84 -2.46 16.26 1.63
C LEU A 84 -3.54 17.07 2.37
N GLU A 85 -4.81 16.73 2.16
CA GLU A 85 -5.96 17.33 2.84
C GLU A 85 -5.89 17.23 4.37
N GLN A 86 -5.32 16.13 4.88
CA GLN A 86 -5.12 15.91 6.32
C GLN A 86 -3.76 16.42 6.82
N GLY A 87 -2.94 17.02 5.96
CA GLY A 87 -1.55 17.38 6.27
C GLY A 87 -0.68 16.17 6.65
N LYS A 88 -1.13 14.96 6.32
CA LYS A 88 -0.50 13.69 6.72
C LYS A 88 0.14 13.03 5.51
N GLY A 89 1.47 13.02 5.46
CA GLY A 89 2.20 12.35 4.39
C GLY A 89 2.00 10.84 4.37
N VAL A 90 2.20 10.23 3.20
CA VAL A 90 2.19 8.77 2.98
C VAL A 90 3.57 8.12 3.17
N ASN A 91 4.51 8.84 3.80
CA ASN A 91 5.86 8.35 4.10
C ASN A 91 5.81 7.32 5.24
N HIS A 92 5.49 6.08 4.90
CA HIS A 92 5.52 4.93 5.79
C HIS A 92 6.64 3.99 5.36
N ARG A 93 7.51 3.61 6.30
CA ARG A 93 8.67 2.75 6.04
C ARG A 93 8.58 1.38 6.70
N GLU A 94 7.62 1.18 7.59
CA GLU A 94 7.42 -0.10 8.26
C GLU A 94 6.79 -1.11 7.27
N GLY A 95 6.88 -2.39 7.62
CA GLY A 95 6.31 -3.48 6.81
C GLY A 95 4.78 -3.60 6.90
N VAL A 96 4.13 -2.87 7.81
CA VAL A 96 2.67 -2.93 8.01
C VAL A 96 2.09 -1.56 8.32
N ALA A 97 1.10 -1.14 7.53
CA ALA A 97 0.35 0.08 7.77
C ALA A 97 -1.10 -0.23 8.18
N TRP A 98 -1.52 0.18 9.37
CA TRP A 98 -2.93 0.20 9.74
C TRP A 98 -3.63 1.38 9.07
N CYS A 99 -4.68 1.10 8.30
CA CYS A 99 -5.49 2.07 7.57
C CYS A 99 -6.91 2.09 8.18
N PRO A 100 -7.20 2.98 9.13
CA PRO A 100 -8.45 2.98 9.90
C PRO A 100 -9.71 3.09 9.04
N GLN A 101 -9.68 3.97 8.02
CA GLN A 101 -10.81 4.25 7.14
C GLN A 101 -11.19 3.03 6.29
N ALA A 102 -10.22 2.22 5.93
CA ALA A 102 -10.43 0.95 5.24
C ALA A 102 -10.60 -0.23 6.21
N SER A 103 -10.46 -0.02 7.53
CA SER A 103 -10.32 -1.07 8.55
C SER A 103 -9.37 -2.18 8.12
N THR A 104 -8.22 -1.80 7.57
CA THR A 104 -7.31 -2.74 6.87
C THR A 104 -5.87 -2.57 7.33
N ASP A 105 -5.21 -3.67 7.70
CA ASP A 105 -3.77 -3.76 7.80
C ASP A 105 -3.20 -4.08 6.39
N ALA A 106 -2.40 -3.15 5.85
CA ALA A 106 -1.69 -3.32 4.59
C ALA A 106 -0.29 -3.87 4.86
N LEU A 107 -0.03 -5.11 4.42
CA LEU A 107 1.24 -5.80 4.63
C LEU A 107 2.10 -5.63 3.38
N PHE A 108 3.24 -4.98 3.54
CA PHE A 108 4.25 -4.77 2.52
C PHE A 108 5.33 -5.83 2.65
N VAL A 109 5.29 -6.82 1.77
CA VAL A 109 6.12 -8.02 1.88
C VAL A 109 7.13 -8.08 0.76
N THR A 110 8.39 -8.35 1.09
CA THR A 110 9.46 -8.63 0.13
C THR A 110 9.73 -10.13 0.13
N LEU A 111 9.45 -10.81 -0.99
CA LEU A 111 9.61 -12.27 -1.11
C LEU A 111 11.04 -12.67 -1.46
N ASP A 112 11.74 -11.85 -2.25
CA ASP A 112 13.12 -12.08 -2.63
C ASP A 112 14.03 -11.27 -1.72
N LYS A 113 14.62 -11.94 -0.73
CA LYS A 113 15.53 -11.31 0.22
C LYS A 113 16.94 -11.68 -0.21
N ASP A 114 17.59 -10.82 -0.97
CA ASP A 114 19.02 -10.96 -1.24
C ASP A 114 19.77 -10.88 0.10
N GLU A 115 20.36 -12.02 0.50
CA GLU A 115 21.10 -12.19 1.74
C GLU A 115 22.35 -11.30 1.79
N THR A 116 22.80 -10.77 0.64
CA THR A 116 23.98 -9.89 0.57
C THR A 116 23.67 -8.44 0.94
N VAL A 117 22.39 -8.04 0.94
CA VAL A 117 21.94 -6.65 1.20
C VAL A 117 21.21 -6.51 2.54
N HIS A 118 20.74 -7.61 3.14
CA HIS A 118 19.92 -7.57 4.35
C HIS A 118 20.69 -7.99 5.61
N ASN A 119 20.61 -7.15 6.66
CA ASN A 119 21.19 -7.45 7.97
C ASN A 119 20.48 -8.66 8.61
N PRO A 120 21.22 -9.70 9.06
CA PRO A 120 20.65 -10.95 9.63
C PRO A 120 19.69 -10.75 10.82
N ASN A 121 19.78 -9.61 11.54
CA ASN A 121 18.97 -9.35 12.73
C ASN A 121 17.56 -8.76 12.44
N THR A 122 17.18 -8.54 11.18
CA THR A 122 15.90 -7.88 10.82
C THR A 122 14.98 -8.76 9.94
N LEU A 123 15.35 -10.02 9.70
CA LEU A 123 14.62 -10.91 8.79
C LEU A 123 13.40 -11.54 9.47
N CYS A 124 12.25 -10.85 9.44
CA CYS A 124 10.95 -11.53 9.48
C CYS A 124 10.90 -12.51 8.29
N LYS A 125 10.49 -13.76 8.48
CA LYS A 125 10.37 -14.71 7.36
C LYS A 125 9.00 -14.56 6.71
N ASP A 126 8.98 -14.15 5.46
CA ASP A 126 7.75 -14.01 4.68
C ASP A 126 7.84 -14.90 3.45
N TYR A 127 6.98 -15.93 3.37
CA TYR A 127 7.03 -16.87 2.24
C TYR A 127 5.67 -17.52 1.97
N ALA A 128 5.45 -17.88 0.69
CA ALA A 128 4.27 -18.63 0.30
C ALA A 128 4.45 -20.10 0.67
N ILE A 129 3.56 -20.63 1.52
CA ILE A 129 3.48 -22.07 1.82
C ILE A 129 2.75 -22.78 0.67
N SER A 130 1.71 -22.16 0.13
CA SER A 130 0.94 -22.66 -1.02
C SER A 130 0.23 -21.50 -1.73
N PRO A 131 -0.47 -21.73 -2.87
CA PRO A 131 -1.25 -20.67 -3.53
C PRO A 131 -2.33 -20.02 -2.65
N ARG A 132 -2.71 -20.67 -1.54
CA ARG A 132 -3.74 -20.18 -0.60
C ARG A 132 -3.21 -19.88 0.80
N LEU A 133 -1.98 -20.30 1.13
CA LEU A 133 -1.40 -20.15 2.47
C LEU A 133 -0.08 -19.41 2.39
N PHE A 134 0.10 -18.48 3.33
CA PHE A 134 1.26 -17.62 3.38
C PHE A 134 1.71 -17.46 4.82
N HIS A 135 2.99 -17.67 5.04
CA HIS A 135 3.64 -17.43 6.31
C HIS A 135 4.09 -15.97 6.36
N TRP A 136 3.71 -15.28 7.43
CA TRP A 136 4.13 -13.92 7.70
C TRP A 136 4.51 -13.81 9.17
N GLU A 137 5.62 -13.14 9.45
CA GLU A 137 6.09 -12.90 10.81
C GLU A 137 5.91 -11.44 11.20
N SER A 138 5.32 -11.21 12.36
CA SER A 138 5.12 -9.86 12.89
C SER A 138 6.44 -9.22 13.30
N GLN A 139 6.53 -7.90 13.11
CA GLN A 139 7.69 -7.12 13.53
C GLN A 139 7.89 -7.19 15.06
N ASN A 140 9.15 -7.01 15.51
CA ASN A 140 9.63 -7.17 16.89
C ASN A 140 8.83 -6.43 18.00
N ALA A 141 8.00 -5.45 17.66
CA ALA A 141 7.17 -4.70 18.61
C ALA A 141 5.71 -5.20 18.73
N THR A 142 5.36 -6.30 18.06
CA THR A 142 3.98 -6.82 18.02
C THR A 142 3.72 -7.86 19.11
N SER A 143 3.97 -7.52 20.38
CA SER A 143 3.56 -8.41 21.46
C SER A 143 2.05 -8.29 21.72
N PRO A 144 1.34 -9.38 22.05
CA PRO A 144 -0.06 -9.31 22.50
C PRO A 144 -0.21 -8.45 23.76
N THR A 145 0.87 -8.35 24.55
CA THR A 145 1.06 -7.51 25.72
C THR A 145 2.29 -6.62 25.50
N SER A 146 2.14 -5.30 25.54
CA SER A 146 3.27 -4.37 25.54
C SER A 146 3.73 -4.13 26.97
N PRO A 147 5.03 -3.89 27.27
CA PRO A 147 5.46 -3.46 28.60
C PRO A 147 4.74 -2.20 29.08
N THR A 148 4.15 -1.42 28.17
CA THR A 148 3.37 -0.20 28.45
C THR A 148 1.85 -0.38 28.32
N SER A 149 1.35 -1.54 27.87
CA SER A 149 -0.09 -1.79 27.75
C SER A 149 -0.41 -3.29 27.87
N PRO A 150 -1.26 -3.72 28.82
CA PRO A 150 -1.67 -5.12 28.98
C PRO A 150 -2.43 -5.68 27.77
N THR A 151 -2.78 -4.83 26.80
CA THR A 151 -3.38 -5.21 25.53
C THR A 151 -2.84 -4.33 24.41
N SER A 152 -2.09 -4.91 23.48
CA SER A 152 -1.65 -4.22 22.26
C SER A 152 -2.82 -4.10 21.29
N PRO A 153 -3.22 -2.89 20.85
CA PRO A 153 -4.29 -2.72 19.86
C PRO A 153 -4.03 -3.51 18.56
N THR A 154 -2.76 -3.61 18.14
CA THR A 154 -2.37 -4.39 16.97
C THR A 154 -2.47 -5.89 17.23
N GLY A 155 -2.03 -6.36 18.40
CA GLY A 155 -2.17 -7.77 18.80
C GLY A 155 -3.63 -8.21 18.86
N GLN A 156 -4.53 -7.39 19.41
CA GLN A 156 -5.97 -7.69 19.43
C GLN A 156 -6.61 -7.73 18.05
N ARG A 157 -6.22 -6.84 17.12
CA ARG A 157 -6.72 -6.88 15.74
C ARG A 157 -6.36 -8.18 15.03
N TYR A 158 -5.19 -8.76 15.33
CA TYR A 158 -4.76 -10.03 14.74
C TYR A 158 -5.42 -11.24 15.38
N LEU A 159 -5.61 -11.22 16.71
CA LEU A 159 -6.27 -12.31 17.44
C LEU A 159 -7.79 -12.36 17.20
N ASN A 160 -8.47 -11.20 17.23
CA ASN A 160 -9.93 -11.09 17.20
C ASN A 160 -10.44 -10.45 15.91
N ARG A 161 -9.84 -10.82 14.76
CA ARG A 161 -10.08 -10.17 13.46
C ARG A 161 -11.56 -10.10 13.05
N LYS A 162 -12.32 -11.16 13.34
CA LYS A 162 -13.75 -11.25 13.00
C LYS A 162 -14.59 -10.25 13.80
N ASP A 163 -14.25 -10.04 15.07
CA ASP A 163 -15.00 -9.17 15.98
C ASP A 163 -14.69 -7.69 15.73
N HIS A 164 -13.48 -7.37 15.25
CA HIS A 164 -13.09 -6.01 14.88
C HIS A 164 -13.39 -5.63 13.43
N ALA A 165 -13.99 -6.53 12.64
CA ALA A 165 -14.21 -6.36 11.20
C ALA A 165 -12.95 -5.88 10.45
N SER A 166 -11.77 -6.25 10.94
CA SER A 166 -10.49 -5.84 10.38
C SER A 166 -10.09 -6.76 9.23
N ARG A 167 -9.39 -6.21 8.25
CA ARG A 167 -8.99 -6.89 7.02
C ARG A 167 -7.48 -6.88 6.89
N ILE A 168 -6.94 -7.89 6.22
CA ILE A 168 -5.50 -7.99 5.94
C ILE A 168 -5.35 -8.10 4.45
N THR A 169 -4.65 -7.13 3.86
CA THR A 169 -4.30 -7.13 2.43
C THR A 169 -2.79 -7.22 2.30
N ARG A 170 -2.33 -8.21 1.53
CA ARG A 170 -0.91 -8.43 1.24
C ARG A 170 -0.56 -7.80 -0.09
N LEU A 171 0.52 -7.05 -0.09
CA LEU A 171 1.08 -6.39 -1.25
C LEU A 171 2.54 -6.81 -1.36
N ALA A 172 2.83 -7.60 -2.38
CA ALA A 172 4.19 -7.97 -2.70
C ALA A 172 4.89 -6.74 -3.28
N LEU A 173 5.97 -6.32 -2.64
CA LEU A 173 6.87 -5.32 -3.19
C LEU A 173 7.89 -6.05 -4.05
N TYR A 174 8.01 -5.61 -5.30
CA TYR A 174 9.12 -5.98 -6.15
C TYR A 174 10.23 -4.93 -5.93
N PRO A 175 11.51 -5.36 -5.86
CA PRO A 175 12.65 -4.47 -5.72
C PRO A 175 12.78 -3.50 -6.90
#